data_AF-A0A9W6T4Z1-F1
#
_entry.id   AF-A0A9W6T4Z1-F1
#
_cell.length_a   1.000
_cell.length_b   1.000
_cell.length_c   1.000
_cell.angle_alpha   90.00
_cell.angle_beta   90.00
_cell.angle_gamma   90.00
#
_symmetry.space_group_name_H-M   'P 1'
#
loop_
_entity.id
_entity.type
_entity.pdbx_description
1 polymer ?
#
loop_
_entity_poly.entity_id
_entity_poly.type
_entity_poly.pdbx_seq_one_letter_code
_entity_poly.pdbx_strand_id
1 'polypeptide(L)'
;MSTVQAYPNISSKLREIISSHLPKSSPEKDFSTNSNYYNFDVKNSTLDVLVSFDKKILTGYVSYDIEVLEDTDNIILDTSYLNIKTVSVDDSQVEFEILPRKEPLGSPLLIKASSKKGDSIVLKIDYETTENCTALQWLDPPQTDGGKLPYLFSQCEPIHARSFFPSFDTPSIKSPYTFNVKSPLNTLLSVTWSQLRLVI
;
A
#
# COMPACT_ATOMS: atom_id res chain seq x y z
N MET A 1 -23.57 16.59 -5.40
CA MET A 1 -23.73 16.38 -6.85
C MET A 1 -24.99 15.57 -7.09
N SER A 2 -25.75 15.81 -8.17
CA SER A 2 -26.88 14.94 -8.52
C SER A 2 -26.36 13.57 -8.99
N THR A 3 -27.11 12.49 -8.75
CA THR A 3 -26.78 11.13 -9.21
C THR A 3 -26.61 11.04 -10.72
N VAL A 4 -27.27 11.91 -11.48
CA VAL A 4 -27.13 12.05 -12.94
C VAL A 4 -25.70 12.47 -13.33
N GLN A 5 -25.08 13.35 -12.55
CA GLN A 5 -23.74 13.88 -12.82
C GLN A 5 -22.64 12.88 -12.45
N ALA A 6 -22.88 12.03 -11.46
CA ALA A 6 -21.94 10.98 -11.04
C ALA A 6 -21.84 9.82 -12.05
N TYR A 7 -22.91 9.55 -12.81
CA TYR A 7 -22.99 8.41 -13.72
C TYR A 7 -23.52 8.81 -15.11
N PRO A 8 -22.77 9.62 -15.88
CA PRO A 8 -23.27 10.23 -17.13
C PRO A 8 -23.61 9.19 -18.21
N ASN A 9 -22.97 8.02 -18.20
CA ASN A 9 -23.12 6.98 -19.22
C ASN A 9 -24.27 5.99 -18.97
N ILE A 10 -25.03 6.15 -17.88
CA ILE A 10 -26.16 5.27 -17.57
C ILE A 10 -27.44 5.87 -18.17
N SER A 11 -28.15 5.08 -18.99
CA SER A 11 -29.44 5.50 -19.58
C SER A 11 -30.50 5.73 -18.51
N SER A 12 -31.49 6.59 -18.80
CA SER A 12 -32.58 6.91 -17.86
C SER A 12 -33.33 5.67 -17.36
N LYS A 13 -33.64 4.74 -18.28
CA LYS A 13 -34.31 3.47 -17.96
C LYS A 13 -33.48 2.59 -17.04
N LEU A 14 -32.16 2.49 -17.28
CA LEU A 14 -31.29 1.71 -16.41
C LEU A 14 -31.14 2.37 -15.04
N ARG A 15 -31.04 3.71 -14.98
CA ARG A 15 -30.98 4.46 -13.71
C ARG A 15 -32.20 4.22 -12.83
N GLU A 16 -33.39 4.19 -13.40
CA GLU A 16 -34.61 3.89 -12.65
C GLU A 16 -34.52 2.52 -11.98
N ILE A 17 -34.12 1.50 -12.75
CA ILE A 17 -33.99 0.10 -12.30
C ILE A 17 -32.93 -0.04 -11.19
N ILE A 18 -31.78 0.62 -11.33
CA ILE A 18 -30.65 0.45 -10.39
C ILE A 18 -30.64 1.47 -9.25
N SER A 19 -31.55 2.45 -9.24
CA SER A 19 -31.52 3.59 -8.30
C SER A 19 -31.42 3.17 -6.84
N SER A 20 -32.10 2.10 -6.44
CA SER A 20 -32.06 1.54 -5.08
C SER A 20 -30.74 0.86 -4.72
N HIS A 21 -29.91 0.52 -5.71
CA HIS A 21 -28.63 -0.17 -5.56
C HIS A 21 -27.43 0.77 -5.74
N LEU A 22 -27.65 2.04 -6.11
CA LEU A 22 -26.56 3.00 -6.25
C LEU A 22 -26.02 3.40 -4.87
N PRO A 23 -24.69 3.51 -4.71
CA PRO A 23 -24.11 3.98 -3.47
C PRO A 23 -24.47 5.46 -3.25
N LYS A 24 -24.47 5.88 -1.98
CA LYS A 24 -24.73 7.28 -1.62
C LYS A 24 -23.66 8.25 -2.17
N SER A 25 -22.44 7.75 -2.37
CA SER A 25 -21.30 8.47 -2.93
C SER A 25 -20.52 7.56 -3.87
N SER A 26 -19.91 8.16 -4.89
CA SER A 26 -19.08 7.47 -5.88
C SER A 26 -17.66 8.07 -5.87
N PRO A 27 -16.59 7.27 -5.94
CA PRO A 27 -16.56 5.81 -5.92
C PRO A 27 -17.19 5.20 -4.64
N GLU A 28 -17.69 3.96 -4.74
CA GLU A 28 -18.20 3.25 -3.56
C GLU A 28 -17.07 3.01 -2.56
N LYS A 29 -17.39 3.00 -1.26
CA LYS A 29 -16.42 2.71 -0.22
C LYS A 29 -15.90 1.28 -0.38
N ASP A 30 -14.59 1.12 -0.36
CA ASP A 30 -13.97 -0.20 -0.30
C ASP A 30 -14.03 -0.76 1.13
N PHE A 31 -14.68 -1.91 1.28
CA PHE A 31 -14.78 -2.62 2.56
C PHE A 31 -13.62 -3.60 2.81
N SER A 32 -12.72 -3.76 1.83
CA SER A 32 -11.56 -4.65 1.88
C SER A 32 -10.29 -3.97 2.42
N THR A 33 -10.39 -2.71 2.84
CA THR A 33 -9.31 -1.92 3.45
C THR A 33 -9.75 -1.45 4.84
N ASN A 34 -8.82 -1.48 5.80
CA ASN A 34 -9.00 -0.82 7.10
C ASN A 34 -8.52 0.64 7.09
N SER A 35 -7.83 1.05 6.03
CA SER A 35 -7.27 2.38 5.92
C SER A 35 -8.35 3.47 5.85
N ASN A 36 -8.02 4.67 6.31
CA ASN A 36 -8.84 5.86 6.13
C ASN A 36 -8.45 6.61 4.85
N TYR A 37 -8.27 5.87 3.75
CA TYR A 37 -7.79 6.39 2.46
C TYR A 37 -8.56 7.60 1.92
N TYR A 38 -9.85 7.73 2.27
CA TYR A 38 -10.71 8.84 1.83
C TYR A 38 -10.30 10.19 2.43
N ASN A 39 -9.43 10.22 3.44
CA ASN A 39 -8.88 11.44 4.02
C ASN A 39 -7.64 11.95 3.28
N PHE A 40 -7.11 11.22 2.30
CA PHE A 40 -5.79 11.48 1.74
C PHE A 40 -5.74 11.33 0.22
N ASP A 41 -4.92 12.14 -0.43
CA ASP A 41 -4.49 11.93 -1.81
C ASP A 41 -2.98 11.66 -1.85
N VAL A 42 -2.59 10.51 -2.40
CA VAL A 42 -1.19 10.03 -2.36
C VAL A 42 -0.48 10.43 -3.65
N LYS A 43 0.27 11.53 -3.60
CA LYS A 43 0.92 12.13 -4.76
C LYS A 43 2.08 11.30 -5.29
N ASN A 44 2.80 10.62 -4.42
CA ASN A 44 3.93 9.76 -4.78
C ASN A 44 4.23 8.77 -3.66
N SER A 45 4.74 7.60 -4.04
CA SER A 45 5.14 6.52 -3.14
C SER A 45 6.57 6.10 -3.46
N THR A 46 7.44 6.03 -2.46
CA THR A 46 8.83 5.57 -2.62
C THR A 46 9.06 4.34 -1.76
N LEU A 47 9.53 3.25 -2.37
CA LEU A 47 9.95 2.04 -1.67
C LEU A 47 11.45 1.88 -1.80
N ASP A 48 12.13 1.75 -0.66
CA ASP A 48 13.54 1.41 -0.59
C ASP A 48 13.68 0.10 0.19
N VAL A 49 14.09 -0.96 -0.51
CA VAL A 49 14.06 -2.32 0.05
C VAL A 49 15.33 -3.09 -0.26
N LEU A 50 15.80 -3.81 0.75
CA LEU A 50 16.89 -4.78 0.68
C LEU A 50 16.30 -6.19 0.67
N VAL A 51 16.70 -6.99 -0.32
CA VAL A 51 16.30 -8.39 -0.44
C VAL A 51 17.31 -9.29 0.26
N SER A 52 16.84 -10.11 1.21
CA SER A 52 17.65 -11.16 1.84
C SER A 52 17.10 -12.55 1.50
N PHE A 53 17.77 -13.25 0.59
CA PHE A 53 17.42 -14.64 0.25
C PHE A 53 17.69 -15.62 1.39
N ASP A 54 18.76 -15.40 2.16
CA ASP A 54 19.11 -16.26 3.29
C ASP A 54 18.04 -16.22 4.39
N LYS A 55 17.54 -15.01 4.69
CA LYS A 55 16.50 -14.79 5.70
C LYS A 55 15.08 -14.91 5.16
N LYS A 56 14.91 -14.93 3.83
CA LYS A 56 13.61 -14.88 3.13
C LYS A 56 12.73 -13.71 3.61
N ILE A 57 13.34 -12.53 3.75
CA ILE A 57 12.65 -11.29 4.12
C ILE A 57 13.11 -10.11 3.26
N LEU A 58 12.27 -9.07 3.24
CA LEU A 58 12.60 -7.74 2.79
C LEU A 58 12.69 -6.81 3.99
N THR A 59 13.69 -5.92 4.00
CA THR A 59 13.90 -4.90 5.03
C THR A 59 14.07 -3.55 4.35
N GLY A 60 13.49 -2.49 4.90
CA GLY A 60 13.68 -1.14 4.35
C GLY A 60 12.58 -0.18 4.80
N TYR A 61 12.20 0.74 3.93
CA TYR A 61 11.12 1.69 4.22
C TYR A 61 10.20 1.92 3.03
N VAL A 62 9.00 2.41 3.35
CA VAL A 62 8.11 3.06 2.40
C VAL A 62 7.90 4.51 2.82
N SER A 63 7.85 5.42 1.85
CA SER A 63 7.56 6.83 2.05
C SER A 63 6.43 7.28 1.15
N TYR A 64 5.55 8.14 1.66
CA TYR A 64 4.39 8.67 0.97
C TYR A 64 4.39 10.19 1.02
N ASP A 65 4.25 10.81 -0.14
CA ASP A 65 3.95 12.24 -0.26
C ASP A 65 2.43 12.38 -0.32
N ILE A 66 1.83 12.95 0.73
CA ILE A 66 0.38 12.93 0.96
C ILE A 66 -0.17 14.35 1.03
N GLU A 67 -1.26 14.61 0.31
CA GLU A 67 -2.14 15.76 0.54
C GLU A 67 -3.33 15.34 1.41
N VAL A 68 -3.62 16.13 2.45
CA VAL A 68 -4.73 15.85 3.38
C VAL A 68 -6.02 16.45 2.86
N LEU A 69 -7.03 15.62 2.62
CA LEU A 69 -8.32 16.01 2.03
C LEU A 69 -9.35 16.43 3.07
N GLU A 70 -9.25 15.89 4.28
CA GLU A 70 -10.16 16.16 5.40
C GLU A 70 -9.37 16.17 6.71
N ASP A 71 -9.79 17.03 7.65
CA ASP A 71 -9.22 17.08 9.00
C ASP A 71 -9.20 15.68 9.64
N THR A 72 -8.06 15.30 10.21
CA THR A 72 -7.88 14.00 10.85
C THR A 72 -6.87 14.08 11.97
N ASP A 73 -7.05 13.23 12.98
CA ASP A 73 -6.10 13.06 14.08
C ASP A 73 -5.13 11.89 13.85
N ASN A 74 -5.42 11.06 12.85
CA ASN A 74 -4.67 9.83 12.61
C ASN A 74 -4.56 9.49 11.12
N ILE A 75 -3.49 8.77 10.79
CA ILE A 75 -3.32 8.06 9.51
C ILE A 75 -3.44 6.57 9.81
N ILE A 76 -4.29 5.86 9.08
CA ILE A 76 -4.48 4.41 9.22
C ILE A 76 -4.07 3.75 7.91
N LEU A 77 -3.10 2.85 7.98
CA LEU A 77 -2.66 2.02 6.84
C LEU A 77 -3.03 0.56 7.07
N ASP A 78 -3.16 -0.20 5.98
CA ASP A 78 -3.27 -1.66 6.04
C ASP A 78 -1.89 -2.29 6.24
N THR A 79 -1.82 -3.28 7.14
CA THR A 79 -0.68 -4.18 7.24
C THR A 79 -1.15 -5.63 7.40
N SER A 80 -0.33 -6.60 7.00
CA SER A 80 -0.56 -8.02 7.30
C SER A 80 0.78 -8.71 7.49
N TYR A 81 1.06 -9.16 8.72
CA TYR A 81 2.31 -9.86 9.07
C TYR A 81 3.58 -9.05 8.75
N LEU A 82 3.53 -7.73 9.00
CA LEU A 82 4.69 -6.85 8.90
C LEU A 82 5.22 -6.53 10.30
N ASN A 83 6.53 -6.34 10.40
CA ASN A 83 7.17 -5.86 11.61
C ASN A 83 7.57 -4.39 11.42
N ILE A 84 6.77 -3.47 11.98
CA ILE A 84 6.99 -2.03 11.87
C ILE A 84 8.03 -1.60 12.90
N LYS A 85 9.06 -0.87 12.46
CA LYS A 85 10.18 -0.44 13.30
C LYS A 85 10.00 0.99 13.78
N THR A 86 9.83 1.92 12.84
CA THR A 86 9.72 3.35 13.09
C THR A 86 8.75 3.98 12.11
N VAL A 87 8.09 5.05 12.56
CA VAL A 87 7.22 5.88 11.75
C VAL A 87 7.61 7.33 11.98
N SER A 88 7.75 8.11 10.91
CA SER A 88 8.00 9.55 10.98
C SER A 88 7.09 10.31 10.03
N VAL A 89 6.67 11.49 10.44
CA VAL A 89 5.96 12.48 9.62
C VAL A 89 6.83 13.73 9.56
N ASP A 90 7.16 14.18 8.35
CA ASP A 90 8.06 15.32 8.11
C ASP A 90 9.36 15.22 8.92
N ASP A 91 10.01 14.05 8.80
CA ASP A 91 11.25 13.65 9.50
C ASP A 91 11.16 13.62 11.04
N SER A 92 9.98 13.88 11.62
CA SER A 92 9.74 13.81 13.05
C SER A 92 9.13 12.46 13.40
N GLN A 93 9.77 11.71 14.31
CA GLN A 93 9.25 10.43 14.76
C GLN A 93 7.91 10.60 15.48
N VAL A 94 6.93 9.77 15.14
CA VAL A 94 5.58 9.80 15.72
C VAL A 94 5.22 8.48 16.38
N GLU A 95 4.27 8.53 17.30
CA GLU A 95 3.70 7.32 17.90
C GLU A 95 2.83 6.56 16.90
N PHE A 96 2.94 5.24 16.94
CA PHE A 96 2.08 4.35 16.17
C PHE A 96 1.67 3.13 17.00
N GLU A 97 0.61 2.47 16.57
CA GLU A 97 0.09 1.24 17.17
C GLU A 97 -0.30 0.27 16.05
N ILE A 98 0.07 -1.00 16.20
CA ILE A 98 -0.49 -2.08 15.38
C ILE A 98 -1.75 -2.58 16.09
N LEU A 99 -2.91 -2.23 15.54
CA LEU A 99 -4.19 -2.66 16.09
C LEU A 99 -4.38 -4.17 15.94
N PRO A 100 -5.21 -4.81 16.78
CA PRO A 100 -5.43 -6.26 16.72
C PRO A 100 -5.81 -6.74 15.32
N ARG A 101 -5.21 -7.84 14.89
CA ARG A 101 -5.50 -8.48 13.61
C ARG A 101 -6.97 -8.86 13.53
N LYS A 102 -7.65 -8.46 12.46
CA LYS A 102 -9.03 -8.86 12.14
C LYS A 102 -9.07 -9.54 10.79
N GLU A 103 -9.37 -10.82 10.79
CA GLU A 103 -9.48 -11.58 9.54
C GLU A 103 -10.68 -11.13 8.70
N PRO A 104 -10.54 -11.10 7.36
CA PRO A 104 -9.34 -11.46 6.58
C PRO A 104 -8.37 -10.27 6.32
N LEU A 105 -8.63 -9.09 6.89
CA LEU A 105 -8.06 -7.82 6.42
C LEU A 105 -6.69 -7.47 6.99
N GLY A 106 -6.21 -8.23 7.97
CA GLY A 106 -4.91 -7.99 8.60
C GLY A 106 -5.00 -7.09 9.84
N SER A 107 -3.92 -6.36 10.12
CA SER A 107 -3.75 -5.51 11.30
C SER A 107 -3.64 -4.05 10.84
N PRO A 108 -4.57 -3.16 11.20
CA PRO A 108 -4.44 -1.75 10.88
C PRO A 108 -3.22 -1.15 11.60
N LEU A 109 -2.40 -0.40 10.89
CA LEU A 109 -1.36 0.45 11.47
C LEU A 109 -1.95 1.84 11.73
N LEU A 110 -2.17 2.17 13.00
CA LEU A 110 -2.66 3.46 13.46
C LEU A 110 -1.47 4.37 13.76
N ILE A 111 -1.38 5.52 13.10
CA ILE A 111 -0.32 6.51 13.27
C ILE A 111 -0.94 7.78 13.83
N LYS A 112 -0.46 8.24 15.00
CA LYS A 112 -0.97 9.44 15.66
C LYS A 112 -0.32 10.68 15.03
N ALA A 113 -1.02 11.27 14.08
CA ALA A 113 -0.58 12.45 13.34
C ALA A 113 -1.79 13.32 12.99
N SER A 114 -2.00 14.38 13.77
CA SER A 114 -3.06 15.35 13.48
C SER A 114 -2.64 16.23 12.31
N SER A 115 -3.55 16.37 11.35
CA SER A 115 -3.35 17.19 10.16
C SER A 115 -4.66 17.86 9.74
N LYS A 116 -4.54 19.02 9.12
CA LYS A 116 -5.65 19.80 8.61
C LYS A 116 -5.81 19.62 7.12
N LYS A 117 -7.05 19.79 6.65
CA LYS A 117 -7.34 19.82 5.22
C LYS A 117 -6.43 20.83 4.50
N GLY A 118 -5.77 20.36 3.45
CA GLY A 118 -4.81 21.14 2.65
C GLY A 118 -3.36 21.01 3.08
N ASP A 119 -3.08 20.36 4.21
CA ASP A 119 -1.70 20.05 4.61
C ASP A 119 -1.05 19.08 3.60
N SER A 120 0.26 19.23 3.40
CA SER A 120 1.09 18.30 2.66
C SER A 120 2.10 17.71 3.63
N ILE A 121 2.14 16.38 3.71
CA ILE A 121 2.97 15.65 4.68
C ILE A 121 3.80 14.57 3.98
N VAL A 122 5.00 14.32 4.50
CA VAL A 122 5.84 13.18 4.12
C VAL A 122 5.78 12.14 5.22
N LEU A 123 5.08 11.03 4.95
CA LEU A 123 4.97 9.90 5.87
C LEU A 123 6.00 8.84 5.49
N LYS A 124 6.89 8.46 6.40
CA LYS A 124 7.87 7.40 6.22
C LYS A 124 7.71 6.30 7.27
N ILE A 125 7.74 5.05 6.84
CA ILE A 125 7.64 3.86 7.69
C ILE A 125 8.79 2.91 7.39
N ASP A 126 9.64 2.66 8.38
CA ASP A 126 10.64 1.59 8.32
C ASP A 126 10.03 0.28 8.81
N TYR A 127 10.23 -0.80 8.05
CA TYR A 127 9.61 -2.09 8.31
C TYR A 127 10.45 -3.24 7.77
N GLU A 128 10.06 -4.46 8.16
CA GLU A 128 10.49 -5.69 7.52
C GLU A 128 9.32 -6.65 7.33
N THR A 129 9.38 -7.46 6.29
CA THR A 129 8.45 -8.58 6.11
C THR A 129 8.79 -9.70 7.09
N THR A 130 7.82 -10.55 7.40
CA THR A 130 8.02 -11.72 8.27
C THR A 130 7.93 -13.04 7.50
N GLU A 131 8.20 -14.16 8.16
CA GLU A 131 7.99 -15.50 7.61
C GLU A 131 6.53 -15.79 7.22
N ASN A 132 5.57 -15.04 7.80
CA ASN A 132 4.15 -15.13 7.50
C ASN A 132 3.72 -14.17 6.37
N CYS A 133 4.68 -13.56 5.66
CA CYS A 133 4.39 -12.71 4.51
C CYS A 133 3.57 -13.49 3.47
N THR A 134 2.45 -12.91 3.06
CA THR A 134 1.52 -13.54 2.10
C THR A 134 1.70 -13.02 0.67
N ALA A 135 2.52 -11.99 0.50
CA ALA A 135 2.72 -11.32 -0.79
C ALA A 135 3.90 -11.87 -1.59
N LEU A 136 4.81 -12.61 -0.94
CA LEU A 136 6.11 -12.96 -1.49
C LEU A 136 6.27 -14.47 -1.54
N GLN A 137 6.70 -14.98 -2.69
CA GLN A 137 7.07 -16.38 -2.85
C GLN A 137 8.57 -16.49 -3.07
N TRP A 138 9.21 -17.22 -2.16
CA TRP A 138 10.64 -17.53 -2.20
C TRP A 138 10.83 -18.94 -2.75
N LEU A 139 11.70 -19.09 -3.73
CA LEU A 139 12.09 -20.36 -4.33
C LEU A 139 13.57 -20.63 -4.07
N ASP A 140 13.88 -21.78 -3.51
CA ASP A 140 15.25 -22.27 -3.38
C ASP A 140 15.78 -22.76 -4.74
N PRO A 141 17.11 -22.83 -4.94
CA PRO A 141 17.69 -23.18 -6.23
C PRO A 141 17.10 -24.43 -6.92
N PRO A 142 16.80 -25.56 -6.23
CA PRO A 142 16.21 -26.73 -6.86
C PRO A 142 14.79 -26.53 -7.40
N GLN A 143 14.10 -25.49 -6.95
CA GLN A 143 12.74 -25.14 -7.39
C GLN A 143 12.74 -24.21 -8.62
N THR A 144 13.92 -23.72 -9.03
CA THR A 144 14.08 -22.88 -10.23
C THR A 144 14.53 -23.73 -11.41
N ASP A 145 14.14 -23.33 -12.63
CA ASP A 145 14.52 -24.04 -13.87
C ASP A 145 16.05 -24.13 -14.03
N GLY A 146 16.77 -23.09 -13.60
CA GLY A 146 18.23 -23.05 -13.65
C GLY A 146 18.93 -23.90 -12.57
N GLY A 147 18.24 -24.33 -11.52
CA GLY A 147 18.77 -25.22 -10.47
C GLY A 147 19.88 -24.65 -9.57
N LYS A 148 20.34 -23.41 -9.83
CA LYS A 148 21.60 -22.86 -9.27
C LYS A 148 21.41 -21.63 -8.39
N LEU A 149 20.39 -20.82 -8.66
CA LEU A 149 20.13 -19.56 -7.97
C LEU A 149 18.71 -19.58 -7.39
N PRO A 150 18.49 -18.94 -6.24
CA PRO A 150 17.15 -18.75 -5.69
C PRO A 150 16.36 -17.74 -6.54
N TYR A 151 15.06 -17.67 -6.31
CA TYR A 151 14.17 -16.74 -6.99
C TYR A 151 13.13 -16.16 -6.03
N LEU A 152 12.75 -14.90 -6.25
CA LEU A 152 11.73 -14.19 -5.50
C LEU A 152 10.77 -13.54 -6.49
N PHE A 153 9.47 -13.70 -6.27
CA PHE A 153 8.45 -12.90 -6.94
C PHE A 153 7.34 -12.51 -5.95
N SER A 154 6.60 -11.46 -6.30
CA SER A 154 5.46 -11.00 -5.53
C SER A 154 4.14 -11.27 -6.25
N GLN A 155 3.08 -11.45 -5.47
CA GLN A 155 1.69 -11.43 -5.92
C GLN A 155 0.86 -10.62 -4.92
N CYS A 156 0.42 -9.45 -5.35
CA CYS A 156 -0.27 -8.49 -4.48
C CYS A 156 -1.80 -8.54 -4.60
N GLU A 157 -2.35 -9.02 -5.71
CA GLU A 157 -3.81 -9.08 -5.89
C GLU A 157 -4.41 -10.22 -5.04
N PRO A 158 -5.55 -10.02 -4.34
CA PRO A 158 -6.34 -8.78 -4.32
C PRO A 158 -5.94 -7.76 -3.24
N ILE A 159 -5.43 -8.23 -2.10
CA ILE A 159 -5.15 -7.41 -0.91
C ILE A 159 -3.87 -7.85 -0.18
N HIS A 160 -2.90 -8.38 -0.92
CA HIS A 160 -1.63 -8.84 -0.37
C HIS A 160 -0.56 -7.75 -0.38
N ALA A 161 -0.78 -6.60 -1.03
CA ALA A 161 0.18 -5.48 -0.98
C ALA A 161 0.47 -5.04 0.46
N ARG A 162 -0.55 -5.05 1.35
CA ARG A 162 -0.39 -4.81 2.79
C ARG A 162 0.52 -5.80 3.53
N SER A 163 0.85 -6.93 2.92
CA SER A 163 1.80 -7.92 3.45
C SER A 163 3.20 -7.78 2.83
N PHE A 164 3.33 -6.97 1.78
CA PHE A 164 4.61 -6.54 1.23
C PHE A 164 5.08 -5.25 1.92
N PHE A 165 4.24 -4.21 2.02
CA PHE A 165 4.55 -2.95 2.70
C PHE A 165 3.29 -2.29 3.30
N PRO A 166 3.41 -1.47 4.36
CA PRO A 166 2.26 -0.75 4.95
C PRO A 166 1.69 0.22 3.93
N SER A 167 0.40 0.14 3.60
CA SER A 167 -0.17 0.93 2.49
C SER A 167 -1.67 1.22 2.63
N PHE A 168 -2.18 2.15 1.82
CA PHE A 168 -3.62 2.27 1.56
C PHE A 168 -4.03 1.17 0.56
N ASP A 169 -4.17 -0.07 1.03
CA ASP A 169 -4.33 -1.26 0.17
C ASP A 169 -5.77 -1.41 -0.35
N THR A 170 -6.12 -0.47 -1.23
CA THR A 170 -7.37 -0.39 -1.97
C THR A 170 -7.09 0.05 -3.41
N PRO A 171 -7.77 -0.53 -4.42
CA PRO A 171 -7.65 -0.07 -5.81
C PRO A 171 -8.18 1.37 -6.02
N SER A 172 -8.85 1.96 -5.01
CA SER A 172 -9.32 3.35 -5.03
C SER A 172 -8.17 4.36 -4.99
N ILE A 173 -7.02 3.99 -4.40
CA ILE A 173 -5.82 4.82 -4.37
C ILE A 173 -4.91 4.43 -5.54
N LYS A 174 -4.50 5.43 -6.31
CA LYS A 174 -3.50 5.29 -7.37
C LYS A 174 -2.41 6.31 -7.13
N SER A 175 -1.17 5.84 -7.05
CA SER A 175 -0.01 6.70 -6.83
C SER A 175 1.11 6.32 -7.80
N PRO A 176 1.88 7.30 -8.29
CA PRO A 176 3.20 7.04 -8.87
C PRO A 176 4.10 6.34 -7.85
N TYR A 177 4.93 5.42 -8.34
CA TYR A 177 5.89 4.71 -7.50
C TYR A 177 7.33 4.93 -7.98
N THR A 178 8.23 5.14 -7.03
CA THR A 178 9.67 5.01 -7.18
C THR A 178 10.14 3.81 -6.37
N PHE A 179 10.89 2.91 -6.99
CA PHE A 179 11.46 1.74 -6.30
C PHE A 179 12.99 1.77 -6.36
N ASN A 180 13.61 1.69 -5.19
CA ASN A 180 15.02 1.42 -5.00
C ASN A 180 15.15 0.01 -4.41
N VAL A 181 15.61 -0.95 -5.20
CA VAL A 181 15.74 -2.33 -4.74
C VAL A 181 17.19 -2.73 -4.75
N LYS A 182 17.71 -3.07 -3.58
CA LYS A 182 19.03 -3.67 -3.41
C LYS A 182 18.89 -5.17 -3.31
N SER A 183 19.48 -5.89 -4.26
CA SER A 183 19.42 -7.35 -4.34
C SER A 183 20.76 -7.91 -4.81
N PRO A 184 21.21 -9.07 -4.30
CA PRO A 184 22.39 -9.75 -4.84
C PRO A 184 22.15 -10.33 -6.24
N LEU A 185 20.90 -10.39 -6.71
CA LEU A 185 20.50 -10.90 -8.01
C LEU A 185 19.76 -9.83 -8.83
N ASN A 186 19.71 -10.02 -10.15
CA ASN A 186 18.99 -9.13 -11.06
C ASN A 186 17.52 -8.97 -10.65
N THR A 187 17.02 -7.73 -10.74
CA THR A 187 15.67 -7.37 -10.29
C THR A 187 14.86 -6.80 -11.45
N LEU A 188 13.61 -7.25 -11.59
CA LEU A 188 12.61 -6.70 -12.52
C LEU A 188 11.46 -6.12 -11.70
N LEU A 189 10.96 -4.94 -12.10
CA LEU A 189 9.92 -4.22 -11.36
C LEU A 189 8.83 -3.72 -12.31
N SER A 190 7.59 -3.67 -11.80
CA SER A 190 6.42 -3.14 -12.52
C SER A 190 6.41 -1.61 -12.52
N VAL A 191 7.45 -1.01 -13.07
CA VAL A 191 7.60 0.45 -13.21
C VAL A 191 7.94 0.81 -14.64
N THR A 192 7.63 2.05 -15.01
CA THR A 192 8.14 2.62 -16.26
C THR A 192 9.63 2.94 -16.11
N TRP A 193 10.39 2.89 -17.22
CA TRP A 193 11.85 3.07 -17.24
C TRP A 193 12.35 4.38 -16.59
N SER A 194 11.52 5.44 -16.56
CA SER A 194 11.88 6.73 -15.97
C SER A 194 11.86 6.75 -14.43
N GLN A 195 11.24 5.76 -13.79
CA GLN A 195 11.05 5.68 -12.34
C GLN A 195 11.89 4.59 -11.66
N LEU A 196 12.69 3.85 -12.44
CA LEU A 196 13.56 2.79 -11.94
C LEU A 196 14.93 3.36 -11.54
N ARG A 197 15.34 3.15 -10.29
CA ARG A 197 16.73 3.35 -9.85
C ARG A 197 17.26 2.04 -9.25
N LEU A 198 18.03 1.30 -10.04
CA LEU A 198 18.78 0.14 -9.56
C LEU A 198 20.01 0.65 -8.80
N VAL A 199 20.03 0.43 -7.49
CA VAL A 199 21.22 0.67 -6.66
C VAL A 199 21.94 -0.68 -6.52
N ILE A 200 22.99 -0.86 -7.32
CA ILE A 200 23.87 -2.04 -7.33
C ILE A 200 24.82 -1.97 -6.14
#